data_AF-A0A533UB80-F1
#
_entry.id   AF-A0A533UB80-F1
#
_cell.length_a   1.000
_cell.length_b   1.000
_cell.length_c   1.000
_cell.angle_alpha   90.00
_cell.angle_beta   90.00
_cell.angle_gamma   90.00
#
_symmetry.space_group_name_H-M   'P 1'
#
loop_
_entity.id
_entity.type
_entity.pdbx_description
1 polymer ?
#
loop_
_entity_poly.entity_id
_entity_poly.type
_entity_poly.pdbx_seq_one_letter_code
_entity_poly.pdbx_strand_id
1 'polypeptide(L)'
;MSIKILIYAAGACTLIAGILHLSLASNFIGFNLPVGIFLVAGIGQIFWTLPIVRIWGKIWNYVGIGGTIILIIIWTITRYPNIPITGRGLPVNSIGVTIEVLQIAFIILCALMIARDRRTKVVHTKQLH
;
A
#
# COMPACT_ATOMS: atom_id res chain seq x y z
N MET A 1 -15.55 16.22 1.30
CA MET A 1 -14.83 15.41 0.27
C MET A 1 -15.72 14.25 -0.15
N SER A 2 -15.92 14.02 -1.45
CA SER A 2 -16.74 12.91 -1.96
C SER A 2 -16.06 11.54 -1.76
N ILE A 3 -16.83 10.47 -1.56
CA ILE A 3 -16.32 9.09 -1.45
C ILE A 3 -15.60 8.66 -2.72
N LYS A 4 -16.04 9.14 -3.90
CA LYS A 4 -15.39 8.88 -5.19
C LYS A 4 -13.95 9.41 -5.21
N ILE A 5 -13.71 10.58 -4.61
CA ILE A 5 -12.38 11.18 -4.54
C ILE A 5 -11.46 10.30 -3.68
N LEU A 6 -11.95 9.77 -2.56
CA LEU A 6 -11.17 8.85 -1.72
C LEU A 6 -10.80 7.57 -2.48
N ILE A 7 -11.74 7.01 -3.24
CA ILE A 7 -11.51 5.80 -4.04
C ILE A 7 -10.43 6.02 -5.10
N TYR A 8 -10.56 7.08 -5.92
CA TYR A 8 -9.60 7.36 -6.97
C TYR A 8 -8.23 7.76 -6.41
N ALA A 9 -8.20 8.52 -5.30
CA ALA A 9 -6.95 8.88 -4.64
C ALA A 9 -6.24 7.64 -4.06
N ALA A 10 -6.97 6.73 -3.39
CA ALA A 10 -6.40 5.49 -2.86
C ALA A 10 -5.88 4.61 -4.00
N GLY A 11 -6.68 4.44 -5.07
CA GLY A 11 -6.29 3.70 -6.27
C GLY A 11 -5.02 4.28 -6.91
N ALA A 12 -4.93 5.60 -7.06
CA ALA A 12 -3.74 6.25 -7.60
C ALA A 12 -2.51 6.03 -6.72
N CYS A 13 -2.64 6.14 -5.39
CA CYS A 13 -1.52 5.93 -4.47
C CYS A 13 -0.93 4.51 -4.60
N THR A 14 -1.78 3.48 -4.55
CA THR A 14 -1.30 2.08 -4.65
C THR A 14 -0.77 1.76 -6.05
N LEU A 15 -1.37 2.33 -7.10
CA LEU A 15 -0.88 2.14 -8.47
C LEU A 15 0.52 2.73 -8.67
N ILE A 16 0.71 4.00 -8.28
CA ILE A 16 2.00 4.68 -8.42
C ILE A 16 3.06 3.99 -7.57
N ALA A 17 2.74 3.65 -6.32
CA ALA A 17 3.65 2.91 -5.45
C ALA A 17 4.06 1.56 -6.07
N GLY A 18 3.11 0.84 -6.68
CA GLY A 18 3.40 -0.42 -7.37
C GLY A 18 4.32 -0.26 -8.58
N ILE A 19 4.10 0.76 -9.40
CA ILE A 19 4.98 1.09 -10.55
C ILE A 19 6.40 1.40 -10.06
N LEU A 20 6.54 2.19 -8.99
CA LEU A 20 7.84 2.53 -8.43
C LEU A 20 8.57 1.30 -7.86
N HIS A 21 7.86 0.36 -7.22
CA HIS A 21 8.45 -0.92 -6.80
C HIS A 21 9.01 -1.72 -7.98
N LEU A 22 8.25 -1.82 -9.08
CA LEU A 22 8.72 -2.53 -10.28
C LEU A 22 9.93 -1.83 -10.92
N SER A 23 9.95 -0.50 -10.93
CA SER A 23 11.11 0.27 -11.40
C SER A 23 12.35 0.02 -10.54
N LEU A 24 12.20 -0.08 -9.22
CA LEU A 24 13.31 -0.47 -8.34
C LEU A 24 13.80 -1.89 -8.64
N ALA A 25 12.90 -2.84 -8.88
CA ALA A 25 13.27 -4.21 -9.23
C ALA A 25 14.10 -4.26 -10.53
N SER A 26 13.76 -3.46 -11.55
CA SER A 26 14.50 -3.41 -12.81
C SER A 26 15.91 -2.84 -12.72
N ASN A 27 16.25 -2.14 -11.63
CA ASN A 27 17.58 -1.55 -11.44
C ASN A 27 18.63 -2.56 -10.96
N PHE A 28 18.24 -3.80 -10.65
CA PHE A 28 19.15 -4.84 -10.22
C PHE A 28 19.41 -5.83 -11.35
N ILE A 29 20.67 -6.26 -11.48
CA ILE A 29 21.07 -7.30 -12.44
C ILE A 29 20.91 -8.66 -11.77
N GLY A 30 20.10 -9.54 -12.37
CA GLY A 30 19.82 -10.90 -11.87
C GLY A 30 18.74 -10.98 -10.80
N PHE A 31 18.21 -12.19 -10.58
CA PHE A 31 17.19 -12.42 -9.57
C PHE A 31 17.83 -12.71 -8.20
N ASN A 32 17.58 -11.84 -7.23
CA ASN A 32 17.99 -12.01 -5.83
C ASN A 32 16.80 -11.68 -4.91
N LEU A 33 16.96 -11.97 -3.61
CA LEU A 33 15.87 -11.82 -2.65
C LEU A 33 15.25 -10.39 -2.63
N PRO A 34 16.03 -9.29 -2.62
CA PRO A 34 15.48 -7.94 -2.76
C PRO A 34 14.65 -7.74 -4.05
N VAL A 35 15.15 -8.22 -5.20
CA VAL A 35 14.44 -8.12 -6.49
C VAL A 35 13.11 -8.86 -6.45
N GLY A 36 13.11 -10.08 -5.90
CA GLY A 36 11.89 -10.87 -5.74
C GLY A 36 10.84 -10.16 -4.88
N ILE A 37 11.28 -9.56 -3.76
CA ILE A 37 10.40 -8.77 -2.89
C ILE A 37 9.82 -7.56 -3.63
N PHE A 38 10.64 -6.78 -4.34
CA PHE A 38 10.15 -5.61 -5.08
C PHE A 38 9.19 -5.97 -6.21
N LEU A 39 9.43 -7.09 -6.92
CA LEU A 39 8.52 -7.59 -7.96
C LEU A 39 7.16 -7.98 -7.39
N VAL A 40 7.14 -8.82 -6.36
CA VAL A 40 5.89 -9.28 -5.73
C VAL A 40 5.14 -8.11 -5.11
N ALA A 41 5.84 -7.20 -4.43
CA ALA A 41 5.27 -5.98 -3.88
C ALA A 41 4.64 -5.11 -4.98
N GLY A 42 5.38 -4.86 -6.08
CA GLY A 42 4.90 -4.03 -7.19
C GLY A 42 3.66 -4.60 -7.87
N ILE A 43 3.68 -5.89 -8.19
CA ILE A 43 2.53 -6.59 -8.79
C ILE A 43 1.33 -6.56 -7.85
N GLY A 44 1.54 -6.88 -6.57
CA GLY A 44 0.49 -6.85 -5.56
C GLY A 44 -0.16 -5.47 -5.47
N GLN A 45 0.65 -4.41 -5.37
CA GLN A 45 0.14 -3.04 -5.27
C GLN A 45 -0.60 -2.56 -6.52
N ILE A 46 -0.13 -2.92 -7.72
CA ILE A 46 -0.87 -2.67 -8.96
C ILE A 46 -2.20 -3.42 -8.93
N PHE A 47 -2.18 -4.70 -8.57
CA PHE A 47 -3.39 -5.51 -8.45
C PHE A 47 -4.41 -4.87 -7.50
N TRP A 48 -3.98 -4.37 -6.33
CA TRP A 48 -4.87 -3.71 -5.36
C TRP A 48 -5.54 -2.44 -5.89
N THR A 49 -5.06 -1.84 -6.97
CA THR A 49 -5.77 -0.74 -7.65
C THR A 49 -7.17 -1.17 -8.10
N LEU A 50 -7.29 -2.37 -8.69
CA LEU A 50 -8.54 -2.86 -9.26
C LEU A 50 -9.68 -3.01 -8.24
N PRO A 51 -9.51 -3.78 -7.14
CA PRO A 51 -10.59 -3.96 -6.17
C PRO A 51 -10.93 -2.66 -5.43
N ILE A 52 -9.99 -1.71 -5.29
CA ILE A 52 -10.24 -0.41 -4.69
C ILE A 52 -11.10 0.45 -5.62
N VAL A 53 -10.69 0.62 -6.88
CA VAL A 53 -11.40 1.47 -7.85
C VAL A 53 -12.76 0.88 -8.22
N ARG A 54 -12.87 -0.44 -8.36
CA ARG A 54 -14.13 -1.14 -8.64
C ARG A 54 -14.96 -1.47 -7.41
N ILE A 55 -14.48 -1.14 -6.21
CA ILE A 55 -15.19 -1.34 -4.94
C ILE A 55 -15.68 -2.79 -4.79
N TRP A 56 -14.80 -3.78 -5.01
CA TRP A 56 -15.12 -5.21 -4.94
C TRP A 56 -15.55 -5.70 -3.54
N GLY A 57 -15.60 -4.80 -2.56
CA GLY A 57 -16.01 -5.08 -1.20
C GLY A 57 -14.99 -4.61 -0.17
N LYS A 58 -15.42 -4.51 1.08
CA LYS A 58 -14.57 -3.99 2.17
C LYS A 58 -13.40 -4.91 2.51
N ILE A 59 -13.55 -6.21 2.27
CA ILE A 59 -12.51 -7.21 2.51
C ILE A 59 -11.22 -6.80 1.80
N TRP A 60 -11.32 -6.28 0.57
CA TRP A 60 -10.18 -5.84 -0.22
C TRP A 60 -9.48 -4.60 0.33
N ASN A 61 -10.21 -3.70 1.00
CA ASN A 61 -9.59 -2.58 1.72
C ASN A 61 -8.73 -3.10 2.89
N TYR A 62 -9.25 -4.07 3.67
CA TYR A 62 -8.50 -4.64 4.79
C TYR A 62 -7.29 -5.44 4.31
N VAL A 63 -7.45 -6.24 3.25
CA VAL A 63 -6.36 -7.02 2.65
C VAL A 63 -5.28 -6.08 2.08
N GLY A 64 -5.68 -4.99 1.41
CA GLY A 64 -4.76 -3.98 0.91
C GLY A 64 -4.01 -3.25 2.02
N ILE A 65 -4.69 -2.86 3.10
CA ILE A 65 -4.05 -2.26 4.28
C ILE A 65 -3.04 -3.24 4.89
N GLY A 66 -3.45 -4.49 5.15
CA GLY A 66 -2.60 -5.51 5.75
C GLY A 66 -1.36 -5.80 4.91
N GLY A 67 -1.53 -5.99 3.59
CA GLY A 67 -0.42 -6.19 2.66
C GLY A 67 0.54 -5.00 2.65
N THR A 68 0.01 -3.77 2.66
CA THR A 68 0.84 -2.56 2.66
C THR A 68 1.62 -2.39 3.97
N ILE A 69 1.03 -2.70 5.12
CA ILE A 69 1.73 -2.68 6.41
C ILE A 69 2.91 -3.66 6.40
N ILE A 70 2.72 -4.86 5.86
CA ILE A 70 3.80 -5.85 5.73
C ILE A 70 4.94 -5.29 4.86
N LEU A 71 4.63 -4.61 3.76
CA LEU A 71 5.64 -3.99 2.90
C LEU A 71 6.45 -2.91 3.65
N ILE A 72 5.78 -2.03 4.40
CA ILE A 72 6.42 -0.99 5.22
C ILE A 72 7.36 -1.63 6.25
N ILE A 73 6.92 -2.72 6.91
CA ILE A 73 7.74 -3.45 7.89
C ILE A 73 8.98 -4.05 7.22
N ILE A 74 8.80 -4.72 6.07
CA ILE A 74 9.91 -5.31 5.31
C ILE A 74 10.91 -4.21 4.89
N TRP A 75 10.41 -3.06 4.41
CA TRP A 75 11.27 -1.94 4.05
C TRP A 75 12.04 -1.41 5.26
N THR A 76 11.37 -1.22 6.39
CA THR A 76 12.00 -0.73 7.63
C THR A 76 13.11 -1.67 8.12
N ILE A 77 12.83 -2.98 8.18
CA ILE A 77 13.81 -3.99 8.63
C ILE A 77 15.01 -4.04 7.68
N THR A 78 14.78 -3.95 6.37
CA THR A 78 15.86 -3.97 5.37
C THR A 78 16.71 -2.70 5.35
N ARG A 79 16.29 -1.62 6.02
CA ARG A 79 17.02 -0.35 6.12
C ARG A 79 17.58 -0.08 7.52
N TYR A 80 17.23 -0.91 8.51
CA TYR A 80 17.76 -0.80 9.86
C TYR A 80 19.27 -1.10 9.89
N PRO A 81 20.11 -0.26 10.50
CA PRO A 81 21.53 -0.59 10.68
C PRO A 81 21.67 -1.79 11.63
N ASN A 82 22.50 -2.78 11.26
CA ASN A 82 22.65 -4.10 11.90
C ASN A 82 21.52 -5.11 11.64
N ILE A 83 21.32 -5.46 10.37
CA ILE A 83 20.43 -6.57 9.97
C ILE A 83 21.17 -7.91 10.22
N PRO A 84 20.53 -8.93 10.84
CA PRO A 84 21.14 -10.24 11.09
C PRO A 84 21.63 -10.99 9.84
N ILE A 85 21.22 -10.57 8.64
CA ILE A 85 21.49 -11.27 7.37
C ILE A 85 22.69 -10.67 6.62
N THR A 86 22.93 -9.37 6.70
CA THR A 86 23.97 -8.66 5.90
C THR A 86 24.91 -7.78 6.72
N GLY A 87 24.62 -7.50 7.99
CA GLY A 87 25.42 -6.59 8.84
C GLY A 87 25.40 -5.11 8.40
N ARG A 88 24.73 -4.78 7.29
CA ARG A 88 24.51 -3.42 6.78
C ARG A 88 23.10 -3.27 6.22
N GLY A 89 22.45 -2.15 6.56
CA GLY A 89 21.16 -1.76 6.00
C GLY A 89 21.29 -1.32 4.53
N LEU A 90 20.25 -1.57 3.74
CA LEU A 90 20.17 -1.03 2.38
C LEU A 90 20.15 0.51 2.41
N PRO A 91 20.71 1.19 1.38
CA PRO A 91 20.65 2.64 1.30
C PRO A 91 19.20 3.16 1.31
N VAL A 92 18.97 4.26 2.02
CA VAL A 92 17.72 5.03 1.90
C VAL A 92 17.82 5.90 0.66
N ASN A 93 16.96 5.66 -0.32
CA ASN A 93 16.88 6.43 -1.56
C ASN A 93 15.55 7.18 -1.67
N SER A 94 15.51 8.23 -2.50
CA SER A 94 14.35 9.09 -2.69
C SER A 94 13.12 8.32 -3.22
N ILE A 95 13.33 7.33 -4.10
CA ILE A 95 12.25 6.50 -4.65
C ILE A 95 11.63 5.63 -3.55
N GLY A 96 12.45 5.01 -2.69
CA GLY A 96 11.98 4.21 -1.55
C GLY A 96 11.18 5.04 -0.56
N VAL A 97 11.65 6.25 -0.22
CA VAL A 97 10.88 7.17 0.64
C VAL A 97 9.56 7.58 -0.02
N THR A 98 9.56 7.84 -1.32
CA THR A 98 8.33 8.17 -2.08
C THR A 98 7.32 7.03 -2.02
N ILE A 99 7.77 5.79 -2.18
CA ILE A 99 6.95 4.59 -2.06
C ILE A 99 6.29 4.52 -0.67
N GLU A 100 7.07 4.69 0.40
CA GLU A 100 6.58 4.63 1.78
C GLU A 100 5.50 5.71 2.05
N VAL A 101 5.72 6.93 1.56
CA VAL A 101 4.74 8.02 1.68
C VAL A 101 3.43 7.68 0.97
N LEU A 102 3.50 7.12 -0.25
CA LEU A 102 2.32 6.69 -1.00
C LEU A 102 1.60 5.52 -0.31
N GLN A 103 2.35 4.60 0.31
CA GLN A 103 1.81 3.48 1.08
C GLN A 103 1.06 3.96 2.32
N ILE A 104 1.64 4.89 3.09
CA ILE A 104 0.98 5.50 4.24
C ILE A 104 -0.28 6.26 3.81
N ALA A 105 -0.21 7.04 2.73
CA ALA A 105 -1.36 7.75 2.18
C ALA A 105 -2.48 6.78 1.77
N PHE A 106 -2.12 5.67 1.11
CA PHE A 106 -3.06 4.61 0.75
C PHE A 106 -3.79 4.04 1.98
N ILE A 107 -3.05 3.68 3.03
CA ILE A 107 -3.61 3.15 4.28
C ILE A 107 -4.61 4.14 4.90
N ILE A 108 -4.23 5.42 5.00
CA ILE A 108 -5.07 6.48 5.57
C ILE A 108 -6.36 6.64 4.74
N LEU A 109 -6.25 6.66 3.42
CA LEU A 109 -7.41 6.81 2.54
C LEU A 109 -8.37 5.61 2.64
N CYS A 110 -7.85 4.38 2.68
CA CYS A 110 -8.66 3.19 2.91
C CYS A 110 -9.34 3.21 4.29
N ALA A 111 -8.64 3.65 5.34
CA ALA A 111 -9.22 3.80 6.68
C ALA A 111 -10.37 4.84 6.68
N LEU A 112 -10.19 5.98 6.01
CA LEU A 112 -11.24 6.99 5.86
C LEU A 112 -12.46 6.47 5.09
N MET A 113 -12.24 5.67 4.03
CA MET A 113 -13.33 5.01 3.28
C MET A 113 -14.14 4.09 4.19
N ILE A 114 -13.47 3.24 4.98
CA ILE A 114 -14.12 2.32 5.92
C ILE A 114 -14.90 3.08 7.00
N ALA A 115 -14.31 4.14 7.57
CA ALA A 115 -14.94 4.94 8.61
C ALA A 115 -16.22 5.64 8.13
N ARG A 116 -16.21 6.18 6.90
CA ARG A 116 -17.38 6.84 6.32
C ARG A 116 -18.54 5.89 6.05
N ASP A 117 -18.24 4.70 5.53
CA ASP A 117 -19.28 3.71 5.27
C ASP A 117 -19.91 3.15 6.57
N ARG A 118 -19.16 3.16 7.69
CA ARG A 118 -19.75 2.84 9.01
C ARG A 118 -20.71 3.92 9.46
N ARG A 119 -20.37 5.20 9.28
CA ARG A 119 -21.23 6.32 9.70
C ARG A 119 -22.56 6.35 8.93
N THR A 120 -22.55 6.10 7.63
CA THR A 120 -23.79 6.05 6.83
C THR A 120 -24.73 4.95 7.31
N LYS A 121 -24.21 3.76 7.63
CA LYS A 121 -25.02 2.66 8.17
C LYS A 121 -25.62 2.99 9.54
N VAL A 122 -24.84 3.55 10.47
CA VAL A 122 -25.31 3.91 11.82
C VAL A 122 -26.41 4.97 11.78
N VAL A 123 -26.26 6.00 10.93
CA VAL A 123 -27.29 7.03 10.77
C VAL A 123 -28.59 6.42 10.25
N HIS A 124 -28.52 5.51 9.27
CA HIS A 124 -29.73 4.87 8.74
C HIS A 124 -30.46 4.02 9.80
N THR A 125 -29.73 3.26 10.63
CA THR A 125 -30.33 2.50 11.74
C THR A 125 -31.01 3.41 12.77
N LYS A 126 -30.45 4.59 13.07
CA LYS A 126 -31.04 5.56 14.01
C LYS A 126 -32.31 6.24 13.50
N GLN A 127 -32.63 6.16 12.21
CA GLN A 127 -33.86 6.76 11.63
C GLN A 127 -35.02 5.75 11.58
N LEU A 128 -34.78 4.48 11.89
CA LEU A 128 -35.76 3.39 11.86
C LEU A 128 -36.29 3.03 13.26
N HIS A 129 -35.81 3.71 14.30
CA HIS A 129 -36.21 3.57 15.71
C HIS A 129 -36.61 4.95 16.24
#